data_AF-A0A1L9T8B0-F1
#
_entry.id   AF-A0A1L9T8B0-F1
#
_cell.length_a   1.000
_cell.length_b   1.000
_cell.length_c   1.000
_cell.angle_alpha   90.00
_cell.angle_beta   90.00
_cell.angle_gamma   90.00
#
_symmetry.space_group_name_H-M   'P 1'
#
loop_
_entity.id
_entity.type
_entity.pdbx_description
1 polymer ?
#
loop_
_entity_poly.entity_id
_entity_poly.type
_entity_poly.pdbx_seq_one_letter_code
_entity_poly.pdbx_strand_id
1 'polypeptide(L)'
;RRTPLIHAVNESMTSVVRLLISRGAELDCGSVFGKTALSCAPNRRNTPLFCAASYGKEQTVRTLIKYGASVNQPNRAGRTPLTIAAIQGERLIVEALLEAGAVVDVVDSHGETPLSWAVKTGDAEV
;
A
#
# COMPACT_ATOMS: atom_id res chain seq x y z
N ARG A 1 -3.88 17.67 -6.92
CA ARG A 1 -4.03 16.86 -8.16
C ARG A 1 -4.63 15.53 -7.75
N ARG A 2 -5.79 15.13 -8.29
CA ARG A 2 -6.32 13.76 -8.11
C ARG A 2 -5.39 12.82 -8.90
N THR A 3 -4.87 11.77 -8.28
CA THR A 3 -4.02 10.77 -8.94
C THR A 3 -4.93 9.67 -9.51
N PRO A 4 -5.32 9.72 -10.81
CA PRO A 4 -6.22 8.74 -11.42
C PRO A 4 -5.77 7.28 -11.24
N LEU A 5 -4.47 7.05 -11.05
CA LEU A 5 -3.91 5.73 -10.76
C LEU A 5 -4.44 5.14 -9.44
N ILE A 6 -4.53 5.92 -8.36
CA ILE A 6 -5.02 5.42 -7.07
C ILE A 6 -6.52 5.11 -7.15
N HIS A 7 -7.30 5.91 -7.88
CA HIS A 7 -8.71 5.61 -8.08
C HIS A 7 -8.90 4.29 -8.87
N ALA A 8 -8.11 4.07 -9.91
CA ALA A 8 -8.13 2.80 -10.65
C ALA A 8 -7.71 1.61 -9.78
N VAL A 9 -6.77 1.79 -8.86
CA VAL A 9 -6.38 0.77 -7.86
C VAL A 9 -7.55 0.45 -6.91
N ASN A 10 -8.23 1.47 -6.38
CA ASN A 10 -9.38 1.29 -5.48
C ASN A 10 -10.48 0.47 -6.16
N GLU A 11 -10.81 0.80 -7.39
CA GLU A 11 -11.84 0.13 -8.20
C GLU A 11 -11.35 -1.20 -8.81
N SER A 12 -10.12 -1.66 -8.49
CA SER A 12 -9.51 -2.89 -9.03
C SER A 12 -9.45 -2.95 -10.57
N MET A 13 -9.42 -1.79 -11.23
CA MET A 13 -9.41 -1.66 -12.68
C MET A 13 -8.01 -1.95 -13.24
N THR A 14 -7.57 -3.20 -13.16
CA THR A 14 -6.20 -3.61 -13.52
C THR A 14 -5.82 -3.20 -14.96
N SER A 15 -6.77 -3.24 -15.90
CA SER A 15 -6.56 -2.75 -17.28
C SER A 15 -6.27 -1.25 -17.34
N VAL A 16 -6.99 -0.45 -16.55
CA VAL A 16 -6.78 1.00 -16.44
C VAL A 16 -5.48 1.30 -15.70
N VAL A 17 -5.14 0.54 -14.66
CA VAL A 17 -3.85 0.64 -13.96
C VAL A 17 -2.70 0.43 -14.96
N ARG A 18 -2.73 -0.65 -15.75
CA ARG A 18 -1.71 -0.91 -16.78
C ARG A 18 -1.64 0.19 -17.83
N LEU A 19 -2.80 0.69 -18.28
CA LEU A 19 -2.86 1.77 -19.27
C LEU A 19 -2.28 3.08 -18.72
N LEU A 20 -2.55 3.42 -17.46
CA LEU A 20 -2.02 4.63 -16.84
C LEU A 20 -0.50 4.53 -16.67
N ILE A 21 -0.01 3.38 -16.21
CA ILE A 21 1.44 3.15 -16.07
C ILE A 21 2.16 3.21 -17.42
N SER A 22 1.59 2.59 -18.47
CA SER A 22 2.19 2.63 -19.82
C SER A 22 2.20 4.03 -20.44
N ARG A 23 1.36 4.94 -19.93
CA ARG A 23 1.33 6.37 -20.31
C ARG A 23 2.21 7.25 -19.41
N GLY A 24 3.03 6.65 -18.54
CA GLY A 24 3.97 7.37 -17.67
C GLY A 24 3.35 7.90 -16.38
N ALA A 25 2.27 7.29 -15.89
CA ALA A 25 1.75 7.63 -14.56
C ALA A 25 2.78 7.31 -13.47
N GLU A 26 3.03 8.25 -12.57
CA GLU A 26 3.90 8.06 -11.41
C GLU A 26 3.37 6.96 -10.49
N LEU A 27 4.21 5.97 -10.18
CA LEU A 27 3.85 4.80 -9.36
C LEU A 27 3.84 5.10 -7.86
N ASP A 28 4.58 6.12 -7.42
CA ASP A 28 4.78 6.46 -6.01
C ASP A 28 4.14 7.80 -5.63
N CYS A 29 3.26 8.34 -6.49
CA CYS A 29 2.55 9.59 -6.21
C CYS A 29 1.62 9.40 -5.00
N GLY A 30 2.10 9.78 -3.83
CA GLY A 30 1.32 9.67 -2.60
C GLY A 30 0.04 10.51 -2.69
N SER A 31 -1.11 9.91 -2.39
CA SER A 31 -2.36 10.67 -2.35
C SER A 31 -2.32 11.72 -1.24
N VAL A 32 -2.87 12.90 -1.54
CA VAL A 32 -3.28 13.87 -0.53
C VAL A 32 -4.81 13.79 -0.44
N PHE A 33 -5.35 12.64 -0.02
CA PHE A 33 -6.77 12.56 0.33
C PHE A 33 -6.96 13.36 1.62
N GLY A 34 -7.37 14.62 1.46
CA GLY A 34 -7.49 15.60 2.54
C GLY A 34 -8.49 16.73 2.28
N LYS A 35 -9.42 16.58 1.33
CA LYS A 35 -10.55 17.51 1.17
C LYS A 35 -11.88 16.76 1.04
N THR A 36 -12.24 16.02 2.08
CA THR A 36 -13.64 15.75 2.42
C THR A 36 -13.85 16.22 3.85
N ALA A 37 -14.87 17.05 4.06
CA ALA A 37 -15.05 17.92 5.23
C ALA A 37 -15.47 17.20 6.54
N LEU A 38 -15.18 15.91 6.73
CA LEU A 38 -15.67 15.14 7.88
C LEU A 38 -14.69 14.11 8.47
N SER A 39 -13.38 14.16 8.19
CA SER A 39 -12.45 13.18 8.77
C SER A 39 -11.15 13.84 9.25
N CYS A 40 -10.96 13.87 10.57
CA CYS A 40 -9.71 14.24 11.26
C CYS A 40 -8.59 13.21 11.06
N ALA A 41 -8.41 12.66 9.86
CA ALA A 41 -7.24 11.85 9.52
C ALA A 41 -6.20 12.72 8.81
N PRO A 42 -5.00 12.94 9.39
CA PRO A 42 -3.98 13.77 8.76
C PRO A 42 -3.55 13.13 7.43
N ASN A 43 -3.66 13.89 6.34
CA ASN A 43 -3.17 13.64 4.98
C ASN A 43 -2.17 12.47 4.89
N ARG A 44 -2.66 11.23 4.69
CA ARG A 44 -1.80 10.06 4.58
C ARG A 44 -1.25 9.97 3.15
N ARG A 45 0.05 10.18 2.99
CA ARG A 45 0.79 10.02 1.73
C ARG A 45 0.84 8.54 1.32
N ASN A 46 -0.31 7.96 1.00
CA ASN A 46 -0.42 6.56 0.61
C ASN A 46 -0.08 6.42 -0.88
N THR A 47 0.85 5.54 -1.19
CA THR A 47 1.18 5.17 -2.58
C THR A 47 0.08 4.25 -3.16
N PRO A 48 -0.04 4.16 -4.49
CA PRO A 48 -0.84 3.12 -5.15
C PRO A 48 -0.60 1.72 -4.58
N LEU A 49 0.66 1.35 -4.32
CA LEU A 49 1.01 0.05 -3.75
C LEU A 49 0.49 -0.11 -2.31
N PHE A 50 0.62 0.94 -1.48
CA PHE A 50 0.06 0.96 -0.14
C PHE A 50 -1.46 0.79 -0.16
N CYS A 51 -2.16 1.50 -1.05
CA CYS A 51 -3.61 1.36 -1.22
C CYS A 51 -3.99 -0.05 -1.66
N ALA A 52 -3.31 -0.61 -2.67
CA ALA A 52 -3.58 -1.96 -3.15
C ALA A 52 -3.42 -3.01 -2.02
N ALA A 53 -2.37 -2.89 -1.21
CA ALA A 53 -2.14 -3.75 -0.05
C ALA A 53 -3.21 -3.56 1.03
N SER A 54 -3.61 -2.32 1.32
CA SER A 54 -4.65 -2.01 2.30
C SER A 54 -6.05 -2.50 1.92
N TYR A 55 -6.31 -2.73 0.63
CA TYR A 55 -7.61 -3.16 0.10
C TYR A 55 -7.62 -4.65 -0.32
N GLY A 56 -6.57 -5.42 -0.02
CA GLY A 56 -6.52 -6.85 -0.37
C GLY A 56 -6.42 -7.12 -1.87
N LYS A 57 -5.89 -6.19 -2.67
CA LYS A 57 -5.88 -6.28 -4.14
C LYS A 57 -4.63 -6.96 -4.68
N GLU A 58 -4.46 -8.25 -4.39
CA GLU A 58 -3.26 -9.04 -4.74
C GLU A 58 -2.81 -8.85 -6.19
N GLN A 59 -3.70 -9.01 -7.17
CA GLN A 59 -3.34 -8.88 -8.59
C GLN A 59 -2.85 -7.47 -8.95
N THR A 60 -3.39 -6.45 -8.30
CA THR A 60 -2.96 -5.06 -8.46
C THR A 60 -1.61 -4.82 -7.78
N VAL A 61 -1.38 -5.39 -6.60
CA VAL A 61 -0.07 -5.37 -5.91
C VAL A 61 1.01 -5.97 -6.81
N ARG A 62 0.82 -7.19 -7.31
CA ARG A 62 1.78 -7.86 -8.21
C ARG A 62 2.04 -7.06 -9.47
N THR A 63 1.00 -6.44 -10.03
CA THR A 63 1.14 -5.57 -11.20
C THR A 63 2.00 -4.35 -10.88
N LEU A 64 1.72 -3.63 -9.79
CA LEU A 64 2.46 -2.44 -9.39
C LEU A 64 3.93 -2.75 -9.09
N ILE A 65 4.21 -3.86 -8.39
CA ILE A 65 5.57 -4.35 -8.14
C ILE A 65 6.29 -4.62 -9.46
N LYS A 66 5.66 -5.34 -10.39
CA LYS A 66 6.24 -5.66 -11.71
C LYS A 66 6.62 -4.41 -12.52
N TYR A 67 5.88 -3.31 -12.35
CA TYR A 67 6.19 -2.04 -13.02
C TYR A 67 7.18 -1.16 -12.25
N GLY A 68 7.72 -1.63 -11.12
CA GLY A 68 8.76 -0.92 -10.36
C GLY A 68 8.24 0.04 -9.29
N ALA A 69 7.03 -0.18 -8.76
CA ALA A 69 6.54 0.60 -7.63
C ALA A 69 7.45 0.41 -6.40
N SER A 70 7.64 1.47 -5.61
CA SER A 70 8.50 1.44 -4.43
C SER A 70 7.86 0.62 -3.31
N VAL A 71 8.41 -0.59 -3.10
CA VAL A 71 7.92 -1.60 -2.13
C VAL A 71 8.03 -1.11 -0.69
N ASN A 72 9.05 -0.29 -0.40
CA ASN A 72 9.40 0.14 0.95
C ASN A 72 8.99 1.57 1.27
N GLN A 73 8.27 2.26 0.38
CA GLN A 73 7.88 3.65 0.60
C GLN A 73 6.91 3.77 1.80
N PRO A 74 7.28 4.46 2.89
CA PRO A 74 6.38 4.65 4.01
C PRO A 74 5.39 5.79 3.73
N ASN A 75 4.17 5.61 4.22
CA ASN A 75 3.18 6.67 4.30
C ASN A 75 3.54 7.68 5.41
N ARG A 76 2.69 8.68 5.64
CA ARG A 76 2.94 9.73 6.65
C ARG A 76 2.99 9.19 8.10
N ALA A 77 2.41 8.03 8.35
CA ALA A 77 2.45 7.37 9.67
C ALA A 77 3.63 6.39 9.80
N GLY A 78 4.59 6.41 8.86
CA GLY A 78 5.72 5.49 8.88
C GLY A 78 5.38 4.05 8.45
N ARG A 79 4.13 3.77 8.04
CA ARG A 79 3.71 2.42 7.63
C ARG A 79 4.06 2.16 6.18
N THR A 80 4.63 0.99 5.91
CA THR A 80 4.92 0.50 4.56
C THR A 80 3.74 -0.31 4.01
N PRO A 81 3.73 -0.62 2.70
CA PRO A 81 2.81 -1.60 2.13
C PRO A 81 2.81 -2.94 2.89
N LEU A 82 3.98 -3.38 3.38
CA LEU A 82 4.09 -4.60 4.19
C LEU A 82 3.41 -4.45 5.55
N THR A 83 3.63 -3.32 6.24
CA THR A 83 2.96 -3.06 7.53
C THR A 83 1.45 -3.13 7.41
N ILE A 84 0.87 -2.52 6.36
CA ILE A 84 -0.59 -2.53 6.20
C ILE A 84 -1.12 -3.89 5.75
N ALA A 85 -0.39 -4.64 4.91
CA ALA A 85 -0.77 -6.01 4.54
C ALA A 85 -0.80 -6.94 5.76
N ALA A 86 0.21 -6.84 6.64
CA ALA A 86 0.27 -7.60 7.88
C ALA A 86 -0.86 -7.23 8.86
N ILE A 87 -1.20 -5.93 8.99
CA ILE A 87 -2.35 -5.47 9.80
C ILE A 87 -3.68 -6.04 9.29
N GLN A 88 -3.81 -6.25 7.97
CA GLN A 88 -5.03 -6.74 7.35
C GLN A 88 -5.10 -8.27 7.23
N GLY A 89 -4.04 -9.00 7.61
CA GLY A 89 -4.00 -10.46 7.48
C GLY A 89 -3.85 -10.96 6.03
N GLU A 90 -3.41 -10.10 5.10
CA GLU A 90 -3.39 -10.40 3.67
C GLU A 90 -2.14 -11.23 3.29
N ARG A 91 -2.11 -12.51 3.69
CA ARG A 91 -0.94 -13.40 3.55
C ARG A 91 -0.33 -13.43 2.14
N LEU A 92 -1.15 -13.55 1.10
CA LEU A 92 -0.66 -13.59 -0.30
C LEU A 92 0.00 -12.26 -0.73
N ILE A 93 -0.45 -11.14 -0.16
CA ILE A 93 0.13 -9.83 -0.40
C ILE A 93 1.43 -9.67 0.39
N VAL A 94 1.47 -10.16 1.63
CA VAL A 94 2.69 -10.22 2.44
C VAL A 94 3.77 -11.01 1.71
N GLU A 95 3.47 -12.23 1.25
CA GLU A 95 4.38 -13.06 0.45
C GLU A 95 4.88 -12.31 -0.80
N ALA A 96 3.97 -11.71 -1.58
CA ALA A 96 4.35 -10.97 -2.79
C ALA A 96 5.25 -9.75 -2.51
N LEU A 97 5.05 -9.06 -1.38
CA LEU A 97 5.88 -7.93 -0.96
C LEU A 97 7.26 -8.40 -0.47
N LEU A 98 7.33 -9.52 0.27
CA LEU A 98 8.58 -10.11 0.72
C LEU A 98 9.43 -10.61 -0.46
N GLU A 99 8.82 -11.30 -1.42
CA GLU A 99 9.47 -11.69 -2.69
C GLU A 99 10.04 -10.48 -3.45
N ALA A 100 9.42 -9.32 -3.30
CA ALA A 100 9.85 -8.06 -3.90
C ALA A 100 10.87 -7.28 -3.06
N GLY A 101 11.37 -7.84 -1.95
CA GLY A 101 12.37 -7.21 -1.10
C GLY A 101 11.81 -6.19 -0.10
N ALA A 102 10.59 -6.41 0.39
CA ALA A 102 10.02 -5.60 1.46
C ALA A 102 10.82 -5.74 2.77
N VAL A 103 11.07 -4.62 3.44
CA VAL A 103 11.77 -4.55 4.73
C VAL A 103 10.78 -4.87 5.86
N VAL A 104 11.07 -5.91 6.63
CA VAL A 104 10.17 -6.50 7.65
C VAL A 104 10.19 -5.77 9.00
N ASP A 105 11.27 -5.05 9.27
CA ASP A 105 11.57 -4.41 10.55
C ASP A 105 11.35 -2.88 10.52
N VAL A 106 10.62 -2.38 9.51
CA VAL A 106 10.28 -0.95 9.47
C VAL A 106 9.34 -0.59 10.62
N VAL A 107 9.81 0.32 11.46
CA VAL A 107 9.07 0.82 12.62
C VAL A 107 8.18 1.99 12.20
N ASP A 108 6.88 1.90 12.49
CA ASP A 108 5.92 2.97 12.23
C ASP A 108 5.97 4.08 13.30
N SER A 109 5.16 5.13 13.15
CA SER A 109 5.13 6.25 14.10
C SER A 109 4.69 5.90 15.52
N HIS A 110 4.17 4.68 15.74
CA HIS A 110 3.78 4.17 17.06
C HIS A 110 4.90 3.33 17.70
N GLY A 111 6.04 3.17 17.03
CA GLY A 111 7.11 2.29 17.51
C GLY A 111 6.89 0.81 17.17
N GLU A 112 6.00 0.51 16.22
CA GLU A 112 5.56 -0.86 15.92
C GLU A 112 6.12 -1.36 14.59
N THR A 113 6.51 -2.63 14.54
CA THR A 113 6.89 -3.34 13.31
C THR A 113 5.67 -4.02 12.68
N PRO A 114 5.72 -4.39 11.39
CA PRO A 114 4.72 -5.26 10.75
C PRO A 114 4.39 -6.51 11.59
N LEU A 115 5.41 -7.18 12.13
CA LEU A 115 5.24 -8.39 12.94
C LEU A 115 4.56 -8.08 14.28
N SER A 116 4.94 -6.99 14.95
CA SER A 116 4.27 -6.56 16.18
C SER A 116 2.79 -6.30 15.94
N TRP A 117 2.46 -5.69 14.80
CA TRP A 117 1.07 -5.49 14.39
C TRP A 117 0.34 -6.82 14.12
N ALA A 118 0.91 -7.75 13.37
CA ALA A 118 0.29 -9.06 13.10
C ALA A 118 -0.08 -9.81 14.39
N VAL A 119 0.83 -9.81 15.37
CA VAL A 119 0.58 -10.40 16.70
C VAL A 119 -0.55 -9.67 17.43
N LYS A 120 -0.58 -8.33 17.37
CA LYS A 120 -1.60 -7.51 18.04
C LYS A 120 -2.98 -7.61 17.40
N THR A 121 -3.04 -7.81 16.08
CA THR A 121 -4.31 -7.97 15.36
C THR A 121 -4.86 -9.39 15.45
N GLY A 122 -4.10 -10.33 16.06
CA GLY A 122 -4.55 -11.70 16.29
C GLY A 122 -4.33 -12.63 15.10
N ASP A 123 -3.60 -12.17 14.07
CA ASP A 123 -3.22 -12.98 12.93
C ASP A 123 -1.93 -13.73 13.25
N ALA A 124 -2.06 -14.90 13.86
CA ALA A 124 -0.95 -15.79 14.18
C ALA A 124 -0.42 -16.57 12.94
N GLU A 125 -1.03 -16.41 11.77
CA GLU A 125 -0.70 -17.14 10.53
C GLU A 125 -0.16 -16.26 9.39
N VAL A 126 0.18 -14.99 9.66
CA VAL A 126 0.92 -14.14 8.71
C VAL A 126 2.41 -14.45 8.73
#